data_AF-A0A7Z9SCP9-F1
#
_entry.id   AF-A0A7Z9SCP9-F1
#
_cell.length_a   1.000
_cell.length_b   1.000
_cell.length_c   1.000
_cell.angle_alpha   90.00
_cell.angle_beta   90.00
_cell.angle_gamma   90.00
#
_symmetry.space_group_name_H-M   'P 1'
#
loop_
_entity.id
_entity.type
_entity.pdbx_description
1 polymer ?
#
loop_
_entity_poly.entity_id
_entity_poly.type
_entity_poly.pdbx_seq_one_letter_code
_entity_poly.pdbx_strand_id
1 'polypeptide(L)'
;MIQSLGIPPILAKTIMAVLVISFAATTLDTATRIQRFILTEVGQTIDIPLLKNRYIATLVAILPALALTLWHVADPVTGESTQAGWVLWPIFGASNQMLAALTLMVLSIYFWKKNKPVLPLIIPFIFITITTLTSLVVNAQSFVGNNRLLLVIDGILATLILWMLYEGWTVFRAGRSPK
;
A
#
# COMPACT_ATOMS: atom_id res chain seq x y z
N MET A 1 -0.41 -8.81 -30.62
CA MET A 1 -1.64 -7.98 -30.56
C MET A 1 -1.57 -6.73 -31.44
N ILE A 2 -0.48 -5.95 -31.48
CA ILE A 2 -0.38 -4.81 -32.42
C ILE A 2 0.09 -5.24 -33.83
N GLN A 3 0.99 -6.22 -33.94
CA GLN A 3 1.40 -6.76 -35.25
C GLN A 3 0.26 -7.48 -35.99
N SER A 4 -0.72 -8.02 -35.26
CA SER A 4 -1.93 -8.64 -35.84
C SER A 4 -2.90 -7.62 -36.45
N LEU A 5 -2.67 -6.31 -36.26
CA LEU A 5 -3.41 -5.21 -36.89
C LEU A 5 -2.76 -4.73 -38.21
N GLY A 6 -1.76 -5.44 -38.73
CA GLY A 6 -1.06 -5.07 -39.97
C GLY A 6 0.01 -4.00 -39.82
N ILE A 7 0.34 -3.60 -38.58
CA ILE A 7 1.35 -2.58 -38.30
C ILE A 7 2.76 -3.18 -38.41
N PRO A 8 3.71 -2.52 -39.12
CA PRO A 8 5.08 -2.99 -39.24
C PRO A 8 5.72 -3.28 -37.86
N PRO A 9 6.48 -4.39 -37.71
CA PRO A 9 7.06 -4.81 -36.42
C PRO A 9 7.87 -3.73 -35.70
N ILE A 10 8.63 -2.91 -36.43
CA ILE A 10 9.40 -1.77 -35.86
C ILE A 10 8.44 -0.75 -35.24
N LEU A 11 7.40 -0.38 -35.97
CA LEU A 11 6.46 0.67 -35.58
C LEU A 11 5.61 0.21 -34.38
N ALA A 12 5.21 -1.06 -34.36
CA ALA A 12 4.52 -1.68 -33.23
C ALA A 12 5.36 -1.67 -31.94
N LYS A 13 6.66 -1.98 -32.02
CA LYS A 13 7.58 -1.92 -30.88
C LYS A 13 7.73 -0.51 -30.33
N THR A 14 7.90 0.48 -31.21
CA THR A 14 8.03 1.88 -30.81
C THR A 14 6.77 2.39 -30.12
N ILE A 15 5.58 2.13 -30.69
CA ILE A 15 4.31 2.53 -30.07
C ILE A 15 4.16 1.91 -28.67
N MET A 16 4.43 0.60 -28.53
CA MET A 16 4.36 -0.08 -27.24
C MET A 16 5.33 0.53 -26.23
N ALA A 17 6.57 0.77 -26.63
CA ALA A 17 7.59 1.34 -25.75
C ALA A 17 7.17 2.73 -25.27
N VAL A 18 6.76 3.61 -26.19
CA VAL A 18 6.31 4.97 -25.84
C VAL A 18 5.09 4.94 -24.94
N LEU A 19 4.11 4.07 -25.21
CA LEU A 19 2.90 3.95 -24.39
C LEU A 19 3.24 3.50 -22.97
N VAL A 20 4.03 2.43 -22.82
CA VAL A 20 4.42 1.89 -21.52
C VAL A 20 5.25 2.90 -20.72
N ILE A 21 6.23 3.54 -21.36
CA ILE A 21 7.08 4.54 -20.70
C ILE A 21 6.27 5.78 -20.31
N SER A 22 5.38 6.26 -21.18
CA SER A 22 4.56 7.45 -20.89
C SER A 22 3.56 7.20 -19.76
N PHE A 23 2.94 6.01 -19.74
CA PHE A 23 2.04 5.61 -18.65
C PHE A 23 2.80 5.49 -17.33
N ALA A 24 3.95 4.82 -17.34
CA ALA A 24 4.81 4.68 -16.17
C ALA A 24 5.29 6.05 -15.65
N ALA A 25 5.75 6.93 -16.54
CA ALA A 25 6.22 8.26 -16.19
C ALA A 25 5.10 9.13 -15.57
N THR A 26 3.90 9.11 -16.16
CA THR A 26 2.75 9.88 -15.64
C THR A 26 2.31 9.37 -14.27
N THR A 27 2.31 8.04 -14.09
CA THR A 27 1.97 7.39 -12.81
C THR A 27 3.02 7.70 -11.75
N LEU A 28 4.31 7.60 -12.09
CA LEU A 28 5.42 7.88 -11.18
C LEU A 28 5.45 9.35 -10.76
N ASP A 29 5.24 10.28 -11.68
CA ASP A 29 5.19 11.71 -11.38
C ASP A 29 4.01 12.03 -10.44
N THR A 30 2.83 11.46 -10.69
CA THR A 30 1.67 11.61 -9.81
C THR A 30 1.92 11.01 -8.43
N ALA A 31 2.47 9.80 -8.36
CA ALA A 31 2.79 9.12 -7.11
C ALA A 31 3.82 9.92 -6.28
N THR A 32 4.90 10.40 -6.92
CA THR A 32 5.93 11.22 -6.26
C THR A 32 5.36 12.53 -5.73
N ARG A 33 4.44 13.15 -6.48
CA ARG A 33 3.74 14.37 -6.04
C ARG A 33 2.87 14.10 -4.81
N ILE A 34 2.05 13.05 -4.82
CA ILE A 34 1.21 12.66 -3.68
C ILE A 34 2.07 12.32 -2.45
N GLN A 35 3.11 11.51 -2.63
CA GLN A 35 4.01 11.12 -1.54
C GLN A 35 4.70 12.33 -0.90
N ARG A 36 5.13 13.31 -1.70
CA ARG A 36 5.65 14.57 -1.17
C ARG A 36 4.62 15.31 -0.32
N PHE A 37 3.36 15.38 -0.76
CA PHE A 37 2.31 16.05 0.00
C PHE A 37 2.10 15.37 1.36
N ILE A 38 1.99 14.04 1.38
CA ILE A 38 1.88 13.25 2.62
C ILE A 38 3.08 13.51 3.54
N LEU A 39 4.32 13.45 3.03
CA LEU A 39 5.51 13.71 3.83
C LEU A 39 5.55 15.13 4.39
N THR A 40 5.08 16.12 3.62
CA THR A 40 5.02 17.52 4.06
C THR A 40 3.98 17.69 5.16
N GLU A 41 2.80 17.08 5.03
CA GLU A 41 1.74 17.10 6.03
C GLU A 41 2.16 16.41 7.34
N VAL A 42 2.83 15.26 7.24
CA VAL A 42 3.41 14.56 8.40
C VAL A 42 4.48 15.43 9.05
N GLY A 43 5.36 16.05 8.27
CA GLY A 43 6.39 16.97 8.75
C GLY A 43 5.83 18.22 9.44
N GLN A 44 4.67 18.70 9.01
CA GLN A 44 3.96 19.80 9.68
C GLN A 44 3.30 19.34 10.98
N THR A 45 2.68 18.17 10.99
CA THR A 45 1.94 17.64 12.15
C THR A 45 2.88 17.23 13.29
N ILE A 46 4.03 16.64 12.96
CA ILE A 46 5.04 16.15 13.93
C ILE A 46 6.14 17.21 14.18
N ASP A 47 6.03 18.38 13.56
CA ASP A 47 7.00 19.49 13.65
C ASP A 47 8.45 19.14 13.26
N ILE A 48 8.62 18.35 12.18
CA ILE A 48 9.94 18.00 11.63
C ILE A 48 10.32 19.02 10.55
N PRO A 49 11.25 19.97 10.81
CA PRO A 49 11.55 21.07 9.89
C PRO A 49 12.11 20.61 8.53
N LEU A 50 12.81 19.47 8.50
CA LEU A 50 13.39 18.90 7.27
C LEU A 50 12.31 18.45 6.28
N LEU A 51 11.21 17.87 6.75
CA LEU A 51 10.12 17.37 5.91
C LEU A 51 9.18 18.48 5.42
N LYS A 52 9.25 19.68 6.00
CA LYS A 52 8.51 20.87 5.53
C LYS A 52 9.06 21.42 4.21
N ASN A 53 10.32 21.13 3.89
CA ASN A 53 10.94 21.59 2.65
C ASN A 53 10.59 20.66 1.48
N ARG A 54 9.96 21.22 0.44
CA ARG A 54 9.55 20.49 -0.78
C ARG A 54 10.66 19.67 -1.42
N TYR A 55 11.91 20.14 -1.39
CA TYR A 55 13.03 19.48 -2.05
C TYR A 55 13.50 18.27 -1.26
N ILE A 56 13.58 18.40 0.06
CA ILE A 56 13.95 17.31 0.97
C ILE A 56 12.84 16.26 0.99
N ALA A 57 11.58 16.67 1.07
CA ALA A 57 10.44 15.76 1.00
C ALA A 57 10.40 14.96 -0.32
N THR A 58 10.76 15.58 -1.46
CA THR A 58 10.90 14.85 -2.73
C THR A 58 12.06 13.86 -2.72
N LEU A 59 13.23 14.21 -2.18
CA LEU A 59 14.34 13.27 -2.06
C LEU A 59 13.99 12.09 -1.16
N VAL A 60 13.34 12.34 -0.02
CA VAL A 60 12.86 11.29 0.89
C VAL A 60 11.78 10.42 0.23
N ALA A 61 10.98 10.96 -0.69
CA ALA A 61 10.04 10.16 -1.48
C ALA A 61 10.72 9.24 -2.50
N ILE A 62 11.72 9.76 -3.23
CA ILE A 62 12.34 9.07 -4.36
C ILE A 62 13.43 8.07 -3.91
N LEU A 63 14.25 8.42 -2.92
CA LEU A 63 15.42 7.62 -2.53
C LEU A 63 15.05 6.18 -2.08
N PRO A 64 14.02 5.95 -1.25
CA PRO A 64 13.61 4.59 -0.89
C PRO A 64 13.10 3.80 -2.11
N ALA A 65 12.36 4.45 -3.01
CA ALA A 65 11.88 3.82 -4.23
C ALA A 65 13.05 3.40 -5.13
N LEU A 66 14.03 4.28 -5.35
CA LEU A 66 15.25 3.96 -6.10
C LEU A 66 16.04 2.83 -5.43
N ALA A 67 16.24 2.90 -4.11
CA ALA A 67 16.93 1.86 -3.36
C ALA A 67 16.25 0.49 -3.55
N LEU A 68 14.92 0.42 -3.45
CA LEU A 68 14.16 -0.82 -3.65
C LEU A 68 14.23 -1.36 -5.09
N THR A 69 14.37 -0.49 -6.10
CA THR A 69 14.52 -0.93 -7.49
C THR A 69 15.91 -1.46 -7.83
N LEU A 70 16.96 -0.90 -7.20
CA LEU A 70 18.35 -1.25 -7.48
C LEU A 70 18.88 -2.35 -6.56
N TRP A 71 18.27 -2.52 -5.38
CA TRP A 71 18.66 -3.54 -4.41
C TRP A 71 18.21 -4.93 -4.86
N HIS A 72 19.17 -5.86 -4.92
CA HIS A 72 18.91 -7.29 -5.13
C HIS A 72 18.94 -8.04 -3.79
N VAL A 73 17.90 -8.80 -3.51
CA VAL A 73 17.69 -9.56 -2.27
C VAL A 73 17.59 -11.04 -2.63
N ALA A 74 18.10 -11.93 -1.78
CA ALA A 74 17.84 -13.36 -1.93
C ALA A 74 16.35 -13.65 -1.68
N ASP A 75 15.70 -14.27 -2.65
CA ASP A 75 14.30 -14.67 -2.57
C ASP A 75 14.09 -15.61 -1.37
N PRO A 76 13.13 -15.34 -0.47
CA PRO A 76 12.82 -16.21 0.67
C PRO A 76 12.40 -17.63 0.28
N VAL A 77 11.91 -17.85 -0.94
CA VAL A 77 11.33 -19.12 -1.38
C VAL A 77 12.32 -19.95 -2.20
N THR A 78 13.12 -19.31 -3.06
CA THR A 78 14.03 -20.01 -4.00
C THR A 78 15.51 -19.83 -3.67
N GLY A 79 15.88 -18.84 -2.85
CA GLY A 79 17.27 -18.50 -2.56
C GLY A 79 18.01 -17.77 -3.70
N GLU A 80 17.34 -17.52 -4.84
CA GLU A 80 17.93 -16.77 -5.95
C GLU A 80 17.87 -15.26 -5.73
N SER A 81 18.81 -14.51 -6.32
CA SER A 81 18.81 -13.05 -6.21
C SER A 81 17.67 -12.45 -7.04
N THR A 82 16.61 -11.99 -6.38
CA THR A 82 15.48 -11.26 -6.98
C THR A 82 15.52 -9.79 -6.59
N GLN A 83 14.90 -8.92 -7.40
CA GLN A 83 14.82 -7.50 -7.04
C GLN A 83 13.96 -7.33 -5.78
N ALA A 84 14.37 -6.45 -4.86
CA ALA A 84 13.65 -6.20 -3.60
C ALA A 84 12.17 -5.85 -3.82
N GLY A 85 11.84 -5.22 -4.96
CA GLY A 85 10.47 -4.93 -5.36
C GLY A 85 9.55 -6.16 -5.49
N TRP A 86 10.06 -7.31 -5.93
CA TRP A 86 9.25 -8.54 -6.02
C TRP A 86 8.93 -9.11 -4.64
N VAL A 87 9.89 -9.03 -3.72
CA VAL A 87 9.70 -9.46 -2.33
C VAL A 87 8.79 -8.50 -1.55
N LEU A 88 8.76 -7.21 -1.94
CA LEU A 88 7.87 -6.20 -1.35
C LEU A 88 6.42 -6.31 -1.86
N TRP A 89 6.20 -6.91 -3.03
CA TRP A 89 4.88 -6.98 -3.69
C TRP A 89 3.76 -7.56 -2.79
N PRO A 90 3.98 -8.66 -2.05
CA PRO A 90 2.97 -9.18 -1.11
C PRO A 90 2.61 -8.19 0.00
N ILE A 91 3.59 -7.44 0.52
CA ILE A 91 3.38 -6.40 1.55
C ILE A 91 2.55 -5.24 0.98
N PHE A 92 2.82 -4.84 -0.27
CA PHE A 92 2.01 -3.84 -0.97
C PHE A 92 0.55 -4.30 -1.15
N GLY A 93 0.35 -5.57 -1.51
CA GLY A 93 -0.98 -6.18 -1.56
C GLY A 93 -1.70 -6.12 -0.22
N ALA A 94 -1.03 -6.47 0.88
CA ALA A 94 -1.58 -6.39 2.23
C ALA A 94 -1.95 -4.96 2.64
N SER A 95 -1.11 -3.96 2.32
CA SER A 95 -1.41 -2.54 2.57
C SER A 95 -2.69 -2.08 1.86
N ASN A 96 -2.93 -2.51 0.62
CA ASN A 96 -4.14 -2.17 -0.12
C ASN A 96 -5.39 -2.82 0.50
N GLN A 97 -5.26 -4.06 0.96
CA GLN A 97 -6.35 -4.75 1.66
C GLN A 97 -6.66 -4.07 3.00
N MET A 98 -5.64 -3.59 3.72
CA MET A 98 -5.83 -2.80 4.95
C MET A 98 -6.63 -1.51 4.71
N LEU A 99 -6.33 -0.76 3.63
CA LEU A 99 -7.10 0.45 3.28
C LEU A 99 -8.56 0.12 2.91
N ALA A 100 -8.78 -1.00 2.22
CA ALA A 100 -10.13 -1.49 1.92
C ALA A 100 -10.88 -1.86 3.21
N ALA A 101 -10.23 -2.54 4.14
CA ALA A 101 -10.79 -2.87 5.45
C ALA A 101 -11.14 -1.60 6.26
N LEU A 102 -10.25 -0.60 6.30
CA LEU A 102 -10.50 0.70 6.94
C LEU A 102 -11.76 1.35 6.38
N THR A 103 -11.86 1.42 5.06
CA THR A 103 -12.99 2.06 4.37
C THR A 103 -14.30 1.35 4.68
N LEU A 104 -14.34 0.02 4.58
CA LEU A 104 -15.54 -0.76 4.90
C LEU A 104 -15.92 -0.69 6.38
N MET A 105 -14.94 -0.61 7.28
CA MET A 105 -15.18 -0.42 8.72
C MET A 105 -15.87 0.91 8.98
N VAL A 106 -15.33 2.01 8.44
CA VAL A 106 -15.90 3.36 8.58
C VAL A 106 -17.31 3.41 8.00
N LEU A 107 -17.53 2.85 6.80
CA LEU A 107 -18.87 2.78 6.20
C LEU A 107 -19.84 1.94 7.02
N SER A 108 -19.40 0.82 7.58
CA SER A 108 -20.21 -0.04 8.46
C SER A 108 -20.65 0.71 9.71
N ILE A 109 -19.72 1.40 10.38
CA ILE A 109 -20.01 2.24 11.56
C ILE A 109 -20.96 3.38 11.19
N TYR A 110 -20.75 4.03 10.04
CA TYR A 110 -21.61 5.12 9.56
C TYR A 110 -23.05 4.65 9.30
N PHE A 111 -23.24 3.52 8.59
CA PHE A 111 -24.56 2.93 8.37
C PHE A 111 -25.21 2.48 9.68
N TRP A 112 -24.41 1.92 10.58
CA TRP A 112 -24.87 1.50 11.91
C TRP A 112 -25.41 2.67 12.74
N LYS A 113 -24.71 3.81 12.73
CA LYS A 113 -25.15 5.06 13.38
C LYS A 113 -26.41 5.63 12.74
N LYS A 114 -26.59 5.47 11.42
CA LYS A 114 -27.78 5.91 10.69
C LYS A 114 -28.95 4.93 10.70
N ASN A 115 -28.90 3.84 11.47
CA ASN A 115 -29.93 2.79 11.46
C ASN A 115 -30.21 2.20 10.06
N LYS A 116 -29.19 2.15 9.19
CA LYS A 116 -29.27 1.54 7.86
C LYS A 116 -28.76 0.10 7.89
N PRO A 117 -29.13 -0.76 6.92
CA PRO A 117 -28.64 -2.14 6.86
C PRO A 117 -27.11 -2.16 6.68
N VAL A 118 -26.40 -2.75 7.65
CA VAL A 118 -24.92 -2.82 7.70
C VAL A 118 -24.36 -4.14 7.17
N LEU A 119 -25.20 -5.16 7.06
CA LEU A 119 -24.78 -6.53 6.73
C LEU A 119 -24.00 -6.62 5.41
N PRO A 120 -24.40 -5.94 4.32
CA PRO A 120 -23.65 -5.96 3.06
C PRO A 120 -22.25 -5.36 3.15
N LEU A 121 -21.96 -4.54 4.16
CA LEU A 121 -20.66 -3.90 4.37
C LEU A 121 -19.78 -4.71 5.33
N ILE A 122 -20.38 -5.30 6.37
CA ILE A 122 -19.66 -6.06 7.39
C ILE A 122 -19.13 -7.39 6.84
N ILE A 123 -19.88 -8.07 5.96
CA ILE A 123 -19.43 -9.35 5.38
C ILE A 123 -18.10 -9.18 4.61
N PRO A 124 -17.98 -8.28 3.61
CA PRO A 124 -16.72 -8.07 2.91
C PRO A 124 -15.63 -7.49 3.83
N PHE A 125 -16.00 -6.68 4.83
CA PHE A 125 -15.05 -6.17 5.82
C PHE A 125 -14.36 -7.29 6.60
N ILE A 126 -15.14 -8.22 7.16
CA ILE A 126 -14.60 -9.36 7.92
C ILE A 126 -13.71 -10.22 7.02
N PHE A 127 -14.18 -10.52 5.81
CA PHE A 127 -13.43 -11.33 4.85
C PHE A 127 -12.07 -10.72 4.54
N ILE A 128 -12.03 -9.44 4.13
CA ILE A 128 -10.77 -8.75 3.80
C ILE A 128 -9.86 -8.64 5.02
N THR A 129 -10.42 -8.39 6.21
CA THR A 129 -9.63 -8.29 7.44
C THR A 129 -8.93 -9.62 7.75
N ILE A 130 -9.65 -10.74 7.66
CA ILE A 130 -9.09 -12.08 7.88
C ILE A 130 -8.01 -12.41 6.85
N THR A 131 -8.27 -12.14 5.55
CA THR A 131 -7.26 -12.42 4.51
C THR A 131 -6.01 -11.56 4.70
N THR A 132 -6.18 -10.30 5.08
CA THR A 132 -5.04 -9.39 5.34
C THR A 132 -4.20 -9.88 6.51
N LEU A 133 -4.83 -10.17 7.66
CA LEU A 133 -4.12 -10.69 8.84
C LEU A 133 -3.40 -12.00 8.55
N THR A 134 -4.04 -12.90 7.82
CA THR A 134 -3.43 -14.18 7.41
C THR A 134 -2.23 -13.95 6.49
N SER A 135 -2.35 -13.05 5.51
CA SER A 135 -1.25 -12.70 4.61
C SER A 135 -0.06 -12.10 5.35
N LEU A 136 -0.29 -11.21 6.32
CA LEU A 136 0.77 -10.61 7.13
C LEU A 136 1.48 -11.66 7.98
N VAL A 137 0.75 -12.61 8.60
CA VAL A 137 1.39 -13.70 9.37
C VAL A 137 2.27 -14.58 8.49
N VAL A 138 1.81 -14.95 7.29
CA VAL A 138 2.59 -15.76 6.33
C VAL A 138 3.84 -14.99 5.87
N ASN A 139 3.71 -13.69 5.58
CA ASN A 139 4.83 -12.84 5.20
C ASN A 139 5.84 -12.70 6.35
N ALA A 140 5.39 -12.47 7.59
CA ALA A 140 6.24 -12.40 8.76
C ALA A 140 7.09 -13.66 8.94
N GLN A 141 6.49 -14.85 8.82
CA GLN A 141 7.21 -16.13 8.91
C GLN A 141 8.32 -16.25 7.85
N SER A 142 8.04 -15.78 6.63
CA SER A 142 9.01 -15.74 5.53
C SER A 142 10.18 -14.77 5.79
N PHE A 143 9.93 -13.64 6.48
CA PHE A 143 10.93 -12.60 6.68
C PHE A 143 11.80 -12.76 7.93
N VAL A 144 11.35 -13.48 8.96
CA VAL A 144 12.07 -13.67 10.24
C VAL A 144 13.52 -14.18 10.06
N GLY A 145 13.77 -15.00 9.03
CA GLY A 145 15.11 -15.56 8.76
C GLY A 145 15.90 -14.89 7.62
N ASN A 146 15.24 -14.08 6.79
CA ASN A 146 15.83 -13.65 5.51
C ASN A 146 16.05 -12.13 5.44
N ASN A 147 15.05 -11.33 5.81
CA ASN A 147 15.09 -9.87 5.59
C ASN A 147 14.48 -9.08 6.75
N ARG A 148 15.35 -8.56 7.62
CA ARG A 148 14.95 -7.77 8.80
C ARG A 148 14.18 -6.50 8.44
N LEU A 149 14.50 -5.85 7.32
CA LEU A 149 13.83 -4.62 6.89
C LEU A 149 12.37 -4.89 6.52
N LEU A 150 12.11 -5.93 5.73
CA LEU A 150 10.76 -6.31 5.31
C LEU A 150 9.92 -6.78 6.50
N LEU A 151 10.54 -7.50 7.44
CA LEU A 151 9.89 -7.87 8.71
C LEU A 151 9.44 -6.65 9.52
N VAL A 152 10.26 -5.59 9.59
CA VAL A 152 9.88 -4.36 10.29
C VAL A 152 8.70 -3.68 9.61
N ILE A 153 8.70 -3.58 8.27
CA ILE A 153 7.59 -3.00 7.52
C ILE A 153 6.30 -3.81 7.73
N ASP A 154 6.39 -5.14 7.63
CA ASP A 154 5.26 -6.05 7.85
C ASP A 154 4.71 -5.94 9.28
N GLY A 155 5.59 -5.88 10.28
CA GLY A 155 5.22 -5.66 11.68
C GLY A 155 4.55 -4.31 11.94
N ILE A 156 4.98 -3.24 11.26
CA ILE A 156 4.31 -1.94 11.31
C ILE A 156 2.88 -2.07 10.75
N LEU A 157 2.69 -2.72 9.60
CA LEU A 157 1.37 -2.93 9.00
C LEU A 157 0.47 -3.78 9.90
N ALA A 158 1.00 -4.86 10.48
CA ALA A 158 0.28 -5.71 11.43
C ALA A 158 -0.16 -4.93 12.68
N THR A 159 0.68 -4.03 13.19
CA THR A 159 0.33 -3.16 14.31
C THR A 159 -0.75 -2.16 13.93
N LEU A 160 -0.65 -1.54 12.75
CA LEU A 160 -1.63 -0.56 12.26
C LEU A 160 -3.01 -1.17 12.05
N ILE A 161 -3.11 -2.37 11.46
CA ILE A 161 -4.42 -3.01 11.26
C ILE A 161 -5.05 -3.40 12.60
N LEU A 162 -4.28 -3.87 13.57
CA LEU A 162 -4.80 -4.18 14.91
C LEU A 162 -5.28 -2.92 15.64
N TRP A 163 -4.52 -1.83 15.57
CA TRP A 163 -4.92 -0.55 16.14
C TRP A 163 -6.20 -0.02 15.48
N MET A 164 -6.30 -0.09 14.15
CA MET A 164 -7.51 0.28 13.42
C MET A 164 -8.74 -0.51 13.90
N LEU A 165 -8.62 -1.84 14.06
CA LEU A 165 -9.72 -2.67 14.57
C LEU A 165 -10.11 -2.28 16.00
N TYR A 166 -9.13 -1.94 16.84
CA TYR A 166 -9.37 -1.44 18.19
C TYR A 166 -10.12 -0.10 18.20
N GLU A 167 -9.73 0.86 17.36
CA GLU A 167 -10.43 2.14 17.22
C GLU A 167 -11.87 1.95 16.71
N GLY A 168 -12.05 1.11 15.69
CA GLY A 168 -13.37 0.77 15.17
C GLY A 168 -14.28 0.16 16.22
N TRP A 169 -13.75 -0.75 17.02
CA TRP A 169 -14.46 -1.37 18.15
C TRP A 169 -14.83 -0.36 19.23
N THR A 170 -13.91 0.56 19.56
CA THR A 170 -14.14 1.62 20.55
C THR A 170 -15.26 2.55 20.10
N VAL A 171 -15.25 2.97 18.84
CA VAL A 171 -16.31 3.82 18.26
C VAL A 171 -17.66 3.10 18.20
N PHE A 172 -17.65 1.79 17.92
CA PHE A 172 -18.86 0.97 17.96
C PHE A 172 -19.42 0.86 19.39
N ARG A 173 -18.56 0.63 20.39
CA ARG A 173 -18.97 0.56 21.81
C ARG A 173 -19.44 1.89 22.38
N ALA A 174 -18.94 3.02 21.88
CA ALA A 174 -19.40 4.35 22.26
C ALA A 174 -20.89 4.61 21.92
N GLY A 175 -21.53 3.69 21.17
CA GLY A 175 -22.96 3.73 20.94
C GLY A 175 -23.36 4.66 19.79
N ARG A 176 -24.66 4.73 19.55
CA ARG A 176 -25.23 5.74 18.66
C ARG A 176 -25.30 7.04 19.44
N SER A 177 -24.68 8.12 18.95
CA SER A 177 -24.85 9.44 19.57
C SER A 177 -26.35 9.73 19.75
N PRO A 178 -26.78 10.20 20.93
CA PRO A 178 -28.16 10.65 21.09
C PRO A 178 -28.42 11.76 20.07
N LYS A 179 -29.58 11.70 19.43
CA LYS A 179 -30.08 12.77 18.57
C LYS A 179 -30.32 14.03 19.39
#